data_AF-A0A821E8F3-F1
#
_entry.id   AF-A0A821E8F3-F1
#
_cell.length_a   1.000
_cell.length_b   1.000
_cell.length_c   1.000
_cell.angle_alpha   90.00
_cell.angle_beta   90.00
_cell.angle_gamma   90.00
#
_symmetry.space_group_name_H-M   'P 1'
#
loop_
_entity.id
_entity.type
_entity.pdbx_description
1 polymer ?
#
loop_
_entity_poly.entity_id
_entity_poly.type
_entity_poly.pdbx_seq_one_letter_code
_entity_poly.pdbx_strand_id
1 'polypeptide(L)'
;MQTSIVPFDDYSTVVRVFMMGPHAAADIPAAFRILDRDGSGTIDLMELARFASIYSPSATPSKILSYIRRVDRNSDDKLNLAEFTSLIMSGIGHDLVFE
;
A
#
# COMPACT_ATOMS: atom_id res chain seq x y z
N MET A 1 -2.47 -22.16 19.79
CA MET A 1 -3.32 -21.27 18.98
C MET A 1 -2.48 -20.05 18.64
N GLN A 2 -1.83 -20.08 17.47
CA GLN A 2 -0.88 -19.05 17.07
C GLN A 2 -1.70 -17.90 16.49
N THR A 3 -1.95 -16.86 17.28
CA THR A 3 -2.53 -15.62 16.76
C THR A 3 -1.51 -15.02 15.81
N SER A 4 -1.77 -15.11 14.50
CA SER A 4 -1.04 -14.41 13.45
C SER A 4 -1.25 -12.91 13.59
N ILE A 5 -0.65 -12.34 14.63
CA ILE A 5 -0.35 -10.92 14.71
C ILE A 5 0.86 -10.76 13.81
N VAL A 6 0.65 -10.13 12.65
CA VAL A 6 1.76 -9.57 11.87
C VAL A 6 2.59 -8.75 12.86
N PRO A 7 3.90 -8.98 12.98
CA PRO A 7 4.74 -8.27 13.94
C PRO A 7 4.53 -6.77 13.79
N PHE A 8 4.42 -6.05 14.91
CA PHE A 8 4.21 -4.59 14.90
C PHE A 8 5.30 -3.84 14.10
N ASP A 9 6.49 -4.45 14.00
CA ASP A 9 7.63 -3.97 13.21
C ASP A 9 7.34 -3.91 11.70
N ASP A 10 6.54 -4.83 11.17
CA ASP A 10 6.22 -4.91 9.74
C ASP A 10 5.33 -3.74 9.28
N TYR A 11 4.35 -3.34 10.09
CA TYR A 11 3.50 -2.19 9.75
C TYR A 11 4.28 -0.88 9.70
N SER A 12 5.33 -0.73 10.50
CA SER A 12 6.20 0.45 10.47
C SER A 12 6.91 0.61 9.11
N THR A 13 7.27 -0.51 8.46
CA THR A 13 7.90 -0.52 7.14
C THR A 13 6.93 0.03 6.08
N VAL A 14 5.68 -0.44 6.10
CA VAL A 14 4.65 0.05 5.19
C VAL A 14 4.39 1.54 5.43
N VAL A 15 4.19 1.94 6.69
CA VAL A 15 3.98 3.35 7.05
C VAL A 15 5.14 4.22 6.59
N ARG A 16 6.39 3.77 6.77
CA ARG A 16 7.58 4.48 6.33
C ARG A 16 7.61 4.66 4.82
N VAL A 17 7.25 3.63 4.06
CA VAL A 17 7.16 3.70 2.59
C VAL A 17 6.11 4.71 2.14
N PHE A 18 4.92 4.72 2.77
CA PHE A 18 3.87 5.68 2.44
C PHE A 18 4.18 7.11 2.90
N MET A 19 4.89 7.29 4.03
CA MET A 19 5.28 8.60 4.58
C MET A 19 6.51 9.20 3.90
N MET A 20 7.56 8.40 3.70
CA MET A 20 8.85 8.86 3.18
C MET A 20 8.95 8.78 1.66
N GLY A 21 7.98 8.12 1.00
CA GLY A 21 7.89 8.03 -0.45
C GLY A 21 9.21 7.55 -1.08
N PRO A 22 9.81 8.33 -2.01
CA PRO A 22 11.06 7.95 -2.67
C PRO A 22 12.25 7.75 -1.73
N HIS A 23 12.24 8.34 -0.53
CA HIS A 23 13.31 8.17 0.45
C HIS A 23 13.32 6.79 1.12
N ALA A 24 12.21 6.04 1.03
CA ALA A 24 12.09 4.66 1.51
C ALA A 24 12.04 3.64 0.36
N ALA A 25 12.63 3.96 -0.80
CA ALA A 25 12.66 3.11 -1.98
C ALA A 25 13.16 1.67 -1.70
N ALA A 26 14.15 1.53 -0.82
CA ALA A 26 14.72 0.24 -0.44
C ALA A 26 13.75 -0.65 0.35
N ASP A 27 12.78 -0.03 1.04
CA ASP A 27 11.79 -0.71 1.88
C ASP A 27 10.50 -1.06 1.10
N ILE A 28 10.34 -0.55 -0.13
CA ILE A 28 9.16 -0.80 -1.00
C ILE A 28 8.87 -2.30 -1.17
N PRO A 29 9.85 -3.18 -1.48
CA PRO A 29 9.58 -4.61 -1.66
C PRO A 29 9.10 -5.29 -0.38
N ALA A 30 9.64 -4.86 0.78
CA ALA A 30 9.23 -5.37 2.07
C ALA A 30 7.80 -4.92 2.40
N ALA A 31 7.50 -3.63 2.21
CA ALA A 31 6.16 -3.08 2.39
C ALA A 31 5.12 -3.75 1.48
N PHE A 32 5.48 -4.02 0.22
CA PHE A 32 4.64 -4.73 -0.72
C PHE A 32 4.24 -6.12 -0.20
N ARG A 33 5.21 -6.89 0.29
CA ARG A 33 4.97 -8.24 0.83
C ARG A 33 4.14 -8.24 2.12
N ILE A 34 4.19 -7.15 2.88
CA ILE A 34 3.41 -7.00 4.11
C ILE A 34 1.94 -6.65 3.79
N LEU A 35 1.71 -5.93 2.69
CA LEU A 35 0.38 -5.61 2.18
C LEU A 35 -0.28 -6.78 1.46
N ASP A 36 0.45 -7.48 0.59
CA ASP A 36 0.02 -8.70 -0.12
C ASP A 36 -0.08 -9.88 0.86
N ARG A 37 -1.21 -9.98 1.57
CA ARG A 37 -1.41 -10.98 2.62
C ARG A 37 -1.71 -12.36 2.07
N ASP A 38 -2.38 -12.41 0.92
CA ASP A 38 -2.71 -13.67 0.26
C ASP A 38 -1.50 -14.25 -0.51
N GLY A 39 -0.45 -13.44 -0.72
CA GLY A 39 0.73 -13.85 -1.47
C GLY A 39 0.45 -13.97 -2.97
N SER A 40 -0.52 -13.20 -3.46
CA SER A 40 -0.98 -13.21 -4.84
C SER A 40 0.03 -12.57 -5.79
N GLY A 41 1.01 -11.83 -5.26
CA GLY A 41 1.96 -11.04 -6.03
C GLY A 41 1.37 -9.72 -6.55
N THR A 42 0.18 -9.35 -6.08
CA THR A 42 -0.53 -8.10 -6.37
C THR A 42 -1.22 -7.60 -5.11
N ILE A 43 -1.34 -6.29 -4.94
CA ILE A 43 -2.12 -5.69 -3.85
C ILE A 43 -3.48 -5.29 -4.41
N ASP A 44 -4.55 -5.88 -3.89
CA ASP A 44 -5.90 -5.50 -4.27
C ASP A 44 -6.46 -4.31 -3.46
N LEU A 45 -7.60 -3.79 -3.93
CA LEU A 45 -8.29 -2.67 -3.29
C LEU A 45 -8.58 -2.92 -1.80
N MET A 46 -8.98 -4.14 -1.42
CA MET A 46 -9.32 -4.48 -0.04
C MET A 46 -8.08 -4.55 0.85
N GLU A 47 -6.98 -5.09 0.35
CA GLU A 47 -5.69 -5.13 1.06
C GLU A 47 -5.17 -3.73 1.34
N LEU A 48 -5.16 -2.87 0.31
CA LEU A 48 -4.75 -1.48 0.45
C LEU A 48 -5.71 -0.69 1.35
N ALA A 49 -7.03 -0.90 1.22
CA ALA A 49 -8.04 -0.25 2.06
C ALA A 49 -7.97 -0.65 3.52
N ARG A 50 -7.68 -1.92 3.82
CA ARG A 50 -7.48 -2.37 5.18
C ARG A 50 -6.31 -1.63 5.84
N PHE A 51 -5.20 -1.48 5.13
CA PHE A 51 -4.06 -0.73 5.64
C PHE A 51 -4.38 0.76 5.78
N ALA A 52 -4.89 1.39 4.72
CA ALA A 52 -5.18 2.82 4.71
C ALA A 52 -6.22 3.21 5.78
N SER A 53 -7.24 2.39 6.01
CA SER A 53 -8.28 2.62 7.02
C SER A 53 -7.76 2.62 8.47
N ILE A 54 -6.58 2.02 8.73
CA ILE A 54 -5.97 2.02 10.07
C ILE A 54 -5.36 3.40 10.37
N TYR A 55 -4.88 4.11 9.35
CA TYR A 55 -4.16 5.38 9.50
C TYR A 55 -4.96 6.61 9.06
N SER A 56 -5.92 6.43 8.15
CA SER A 56 -6.80 7.50 7.67
C SER A 56 -8.26 7.01 7.61
N PRO A 57 -9.15 7.52 8.50
CA PRO A 57 -10.57 7.22 8.42
C PRO A 57 -11.24 7.81 7.15
N SER A 58 -10.56 8.73 6.46
CA SER A 58 -11.01 9.36 5.21
C SER A 58 -10.62 8.57 3.95
N ALA A 59 -9.84 7.49 4.09
CA ALA A 59 -9.44 6.61 2.99
C ALA A 59 -10.60 5.70 2.53
N THR A 60 -11.60 6.31 1.90
CA THR A 60 -12.76 5.60 1.35
C THR A 60 -12.36 4.72 0.16
N PRO A 61 -13.04 3.57 -0.07
CA PRO A 61 -12.73 2.66 -1.18
C PRO A 61 -12.68 3.38 -2.54
N SER A 62 -13.57 4.33 -2.78
CA SER A 62 -13.61 5.12 -4.01
C SER A 62 -12.36 5.96 -4.22
N LYS A 63 -11.82 6.53 -3.14
CA LYS A 63 -10.60 7.34 -3.15
C LYS A 63 -9.39 6.45 -3.43
N ILE A 64 -9.29 5.32 -2.74
CA ILE A 64 -8.23 4.33 -2.92
C ILE A 64 -8.23 3.79 -4.36
N LEU A 65 -9.39 3.43 -4.88
CA LEU A 65 -9.56 2.99 -6.27
C LEU A 65 -9.08 4.06 -7.26
N SER A 66 -9.38 5.34 -7.00
CA SER A 66 -8.91 6.45 -7.83
C SER A 66 -7.38 6.57 -7.84
N TYR A 67 -6.71 6.23 -6.75
CA TYR A 67 -5.23 6.21 -6.70
C TYR A 67 -4.63 4.99 -7.37
N ILE A 68 -5.23 3.81 -7.19
CA ILE A 68 -4.83 2.59 -7.89
C ILE A 68 -4.88 2.86 -9.40
N ARG A 69 -6.01 3.37 -9.91
CA ARG A 69 -6.20 3.68 -11.33
C ARG A 69 -5.25 4.72 -11.92
N ARG A 70 -4.58 5.53 -11.09
CA ARG A 70 -3.56 6.48 -11.58
C ARG A 70 -2.26 5.79 -11.97
N VAL A 71 -1.97 4.63 -11.39
CA VAL A 71 -0.72 3.90 -11.59
C VAL A 71 -0.92 2.51 -12.21
N ASP A 72 -2.14 2.00 -12.18
CA ASP A 72 -2.59 0.75 -12.81
C ASP A 72 -2.46 0.86 -14.34
N ARG A 73 -1.45 0.19 -14.90
CA ARG A 73 -1.14 0.20 -16.34
C ARG A 73 -1.71 -1.00 -17.06
N ASN A 74 -1.89 -2.12 -16.36
CA ASN A 74 -2.45 -3.36 -16.88
C ASN A 74 -3.98 -3.40 -16.78
N SER A 75 -4.61 -2.42 -16.12
CA SER A 75 -6.05 -2.29 -15.91
C SER A 75 -6.69 -3.49 -15.22
N ASP A 76 -5.99 -4.05 -14.22
CA ASP A 76 -6.52 -5.16 -13.42
C ASP A 76 -7.12 -4.71 -12.08
N ASP A 77 -7.20 -3.39 -11.84
CA ASP A 77 -7.64 -2.76 -10.59
C ASP A 77 -6.84 -3.27 -9.36
N LYS A 78 -5.62 -3.78 -9.59
CA LYS A 78 -4.66 -4.19 -8.56
C LYS A 78 -3.34 -3.47 -8.78
N LEU A 79 -2.44 -3.60 -7.81
CA LEU A 79 -1.10 -3.05 -7.89
C LEU A 79 -0.09 -4.19 -7.89
N ASN A 80 0.61 -4.38 -9.01
CA ASN A 80 1.83 -5.16 -8.99
C ASN A 80 2.99 -4.35 -8.36
N LEU A 81 4.12 -5.01 -8.09
CA LEU A 81 5.27 -4.35 -7.44
C LEU A 81 5.75 -3.09 -8.18
N ALA A 82 5.71 -3.07 -9.52
CA ALA A 82 6.15 -1.92 -10.30
C ALA A 82 5.17 -0.75 -10.19
N GLU A 83 3.86 -1.02 -10.19
CA GLU A 83 2.81 -0.01 -10.03
C GLU A 83 2.78 0.54 -8.61
N PHE A 84 2.91 -0.33 -7.62
CA PHE A 84 3.07 0.06 -6.23
C PHE A 84 4.31 0.97 -6.05
N THR A 85 5.45 0.59 -6.63
CA THR A 85 6.65 1.44 -6.63
C THR A 85 6.37 2.80 -7.26
N SER A 86 5.68 2.84 -8.40
CA SER A 86 5.31 4.09 -9.06
C SER A 86 4.38 4.96 -8.20
N LEU A 87 3.46 4.35 -7.44
CA LEU A 87 2.56 5.06 -6.53
C LEU A 87 3.33 5.77 -5.41
N ILE A 88 4.29 5.06 -4.82
CA ILE A 88 5.14 5.58 -3.75
C ILE A 88 6.07 6.68 -4.29
N MET A 89 6.69 6.45 -5.45
CA MET A 89 7.62 7.39 -6.07
C MET A 89 6.93 8.68 -6.55
N SER A 90 5.68 8.60 -6.98
CA SER A 90 4.88 9.76 -7.40
C SER A 90 4.34 10.58 -6.22
N GLY A 91 4.59 10.17 -4.96
CA GLY A 91 4.06 10.84 -3.77
C GLY A 91 2.56 10.62 -3.53
N ILE A 92 1.91 9.78 -4.36
CA ILE A 92 0.49 9.45 -4.25
C ILE A 92 0.21 8.70 -2.94
N GLY A 93 1.16 7.85 -2.49
CA GLY A 93 1.04 7.14 -1.22
C GLY A 93 0.94 8.07 -0.01
N HIS A 94 1.62 9.23 -0.04
CA HIS A 94 1.52 10.21 1.04
C HIS A 94 0.12 10.82 1.11
N ASP A 95 -0.45 11.20 -0.03
CA ASP A 95 -1.79 11.78 -0.19
C ASP A 95 -2.92 10.79 0.22
N LEU A 96 -2.69 9.49 0.07
CA LEU A 96 -3.60 8.44 0.51
C LEU A 96 -3.77 8.42 2.04
N VAL A 97 -2.69 8.69 2.78
CA VAL A 97 -2.62 8.51 4.24
C VAL A 97 -2.75 9.83 4.98
N PHE A 98 -2.29 10.95 4.41
CA PHE A 98 -2.33 12.28 4.99
C PHE A 98 -3.19 13.22 4.16
N GLU A 99 -4.49 13.24 4.47
CA GLU A 99 -5.42 14.32 4.09
C GLU A 99 -6.11 14.85 5.35
#